data_AF-A0A1S2Y9Y6-F1
#
_entry.id   AF-A0A1S2Y9Y6-F1
#
_cell.length_a   1.000
_cell.length_b   1.000
_cell.length_c   1.000
_cell.angle_alpha   90.00
_cell.angle_beta   90.00
_cell.angle_gamma   90.00
#
_symmetry.space_group_name_H-M   'P 1'
#
loop_
_entity.id
_entity.type
_entity.pdbx_description
1 polymer ?
#
loop_
_entity_poly.entity_id
_entity_poly.type
_entity_poly.pdbx_seq_one_letter_code
_entity_poly.pdbx_strand_id
1 'polypeptide(L)'
;MKPKFFLILVFYAFSSLFHVEADSEFVETRGVQLMLNGSPYYANGFNAYWLMYVASDPSQRNKVSSTFQEASNHGLNIAITWAFSDGGYKPLQYSPGSYNEDMFQGLDFVIAEARRYGIKVVLSLNYELPDCFEL
;
A
#
# COMPACT_ATOMS: atom_id res chain seq x y z
N MET A 1 -11.88 -53.84 0.80
CA MET A 1 -11.11 -52.72 0.23
C MET A 1 -9.83 -52.56 1.03
N LYS A 2 -8.64 -52.64 0.42
CA LYS A 2 -7.37 -52.70 1.17
C LYS A 2 -7.10 -51.35 1.88
N PRO A 3 -6.63 -51.33 3.14
CA PRO A 3 -6.49 -50.11 3.94
C PRO A 3 -5.57 -49.05 3.31
N LYS A 4 -4.60 -49.50 2.51
CA LYS A 4 -3.70 -48.61 1.75
C LYS A 4 -4.43 -47.75 0.70
N PHE A 5 -5.51 -48.26 0.12
CA PHE A 5 -6.30 -47.54 -0.89
C PHE A 5 -7.13 -46.41 -0.26
N PHE A 6 -7.60 -46.63 0.97
CA PHE A 6 -8.35 -45.63 1.73
C PHE A 6 -7.46 -44.46 2.15
N LEU A 7 -6.23 -44.73 2.60
CA LEU A 7 -5.24 -43.69 2.94
C LEU A 7 -4.86 -42.81 1.73
N ILE A 8 -4.73 -43.40 0.54
CA ILE A 8 -4.45 -42.64 -0.69
C ILE A 8 -5.62 -41.71 -1.05
N LEU A 9 -6.85 -42.19 -0.91
CA LEU A 9 -8.07 -41.40 -1.14
C LEU A 9 -8.20 -40.24 -0.14
N VAL A 10 -7.90 -40.47 1.14
CA VAL A 10 -7.86 -39.41 2.16
C VAL A 10 -6.77 -38.38 1.84
N PHE A 11 -5.58 -38.82 1.40
CA PHE A 11 -4.50 -37.91 1.01
C PHE A 11 -4.88 -37.04 -0.21
N TYR A 12 -5.52 -37.62 -1.22
CA TYR A 12 -6.01 -36.90 -2.41
C TYR A 12 -7.14 -35.92 -2.09
N ALA A 13 -8.03 -36.28 -1.16
CA ALA A 13 -9.09 -35.39 -0.69
C ALA A 13 -8.51 -34.23 0.15
N PHE A 14 -7.45 -34.48 0.93
CA PHE A 14 -6.78 -33.44 1.71
C PHE A 14 -5.99 -32.47 0.82
N SER A 15 -5.27 -32.96 -0.20
CA SER A 15 -4.53 -32.10 -1.12
C SER A 15 -5.42 -31.25 -2.03
N SER A 16 -6.64 -31.69 -2.33
CA SER A 16 -7.64 -30.90 -3.08
C SER A 16 -8.37 -29.85 -2.22
N LEU A 17 -8.33 -29.96 -0.88
CA LEU A 17 -8.82 -28.91 0.04
C LEU A 17 -7.85 -27.71 0.14
N PHE A 18 -6.55 -27.93 -0.10
CA PHE A 18 -5.55 -26.86 -0.17
C PHE A 18 -5.42 -26.38 -1.61
N HIS A 19 -6.42 -25.62 -2.07
CA HIS A 19 -6.21 -24.79 -3.25
C HIS A 19 -5.25 -23.67 -2.83
N VAL A 20 -3.97 -23.83 -3.17
CA VAL A 20 -2.98 -22.76 -3.06
C VAL A 20 -3.32 -21.77 -4.16
N GLU A 21 -4.24 -20.86 -3.87
CA GLU A 21 -4.45 -19.65 -4.66
C GLU A 21 -3.11 -18.90 -4.64
N ALA A 22 -2.61 -18.50 -5.81
CA ALA A 22 -1.34 -17.79 -5.88
C ALA A 22 -1.40 -16.56 -4.97
N ASP A 23 -0.33 -16.31 -4.19
CA ASP A 23 -0.22 -15.11 -3.36
C ASP A 23 -0.26 -13.88 -4.27
N SER A 24 -1.46 -13.30 -4.41
CA SER A 24 -1.64 -12.01 -5.04
C SER A 24 -1.18 -10.96 -4.04
N GLU A 25 0.03 -10.41 -4.22
CA GLU A 25 0.54 -9.32 -3.37
C GLU A 25 -0.36 -8.05 -3.40
N PHE A 26 -1.35 -8.02 -4.29
CA PHE A 26 -2.32 -6.95 -4.47
C PHE A 26 -3.61 -7.20 -3.67
N VAL A 27 -4.24 -6.10 -3.25
CA VAL A 27 -5.56 -6.16 -2.63
C VAL A 27 -6.60 -6.30 -3.75
N GLU A 28 -7.51 -7.25 -3.56
CA GLU A 28 -8.58 -7.58 -4.52
C GLU A 28 -9.96 -7.43 -3.86
N THR A 29 -11.02 -7.61 -4.65
CA THR A 29 -12.40 -7.61 -4.16
C THR A 29 -13.07 -8.96 -4.39
N ARG A 30 -13.77 -9.48 -3.39
CA ARG A 30 -14.72 -10.61 -3.54
C ARG A 30 -16.09 -10.13 -3.08
N GLY A 31 -16.93 -9.72 -4.04
CA GLY A 31 -18.20 -9.06 -3.74
C GLY A 31 -17.96 -7.74 -3.01
N VAL A 32 -18.46 -7.62 -1.78
CA VAL A 32 -18.32 -6.42 -0.92
C VAL A 32 -17.09 -6.47 -0.01
N GLN A 33 -16.32 -7.56 -0.02
CA GLN A 33 -15.19 -7.79 0.88
C GLN A 33 -13.87 -7.57 0.16
N LEU A 34 -12.94 -6.82 0.78
CA LEU A 34 -11.55 -6.78 0.31
C LEU A 34 -10.83 -8.08 0.68
N MET A 35 -9.98 -8.56 -0.22
CA MET A 35 -9.21 -9.79 -0.08
C MET A 35 -7.72 -9.50 -0.27
N LEU A 36 -6.86 -10.20 0.46
CA LEU A 36 -5.41 -10.20 0.28
C LEU A 36 -4.91 -11.63 0.53
N ASN A 37 -4.15 -12.20 -0.42
CA ASN A 37 -3.64 -13.58 -0.33
C ASN A 37 -4.75 -14.60 0.03
N GLY A 38 -5.89 -14.54 -0.67
CA GLY A 38 -7.03 -15.43 -0.46
C GLY A 38 -7.82 -15.22 0.85
N SER A 39 -7.39 -14.30 1.72
CA SER A 39 -8.02 -14.05 3.03
C SER A 39 -8.73 -12.69 3.09
N PRO A 40 -9.82 -12.53 3.89
CA PRO A 40 -10.45 -11.23 4.10
C PRO A 40 -9.45 -10.19 4.63
N TYR A 41 -9.34 -9.06 3.94
CA TYR A 41 -8.52 -7.92 4.31
C TYR A 41 -9.41 -6.82 4.91
N TYR A 42 -9.10 -6.40 6.13
CA TYR A 42 -9.79 -5.30 6.82
C TYR A 42 -8.87 -4.11 6.89
N ALA A 43 -9.22 -3.03 6.19
CA ALA A 43 -8.44 -1.80 6.17
C ALA A 43 -8.60 -1.04 7.49
N ASN A 44 -7.49 -0.77 8.16
CA ASN A 44 -7.40 0.09 9.33
C ASN A 44 -6.20 1.02 9.12
N GLY A 45 -6.43 2.32 8.99
CA GLY A 45 -5.42 3.19 8.41
C GLY A 45 -5.41 4.63 8.87
N PHE A 46 -4.55 5.39 8.22
CA PHE A 46 -4.31 6.80 8.51
C PHE A 46 -4.14 7.60 7.22
N ASN A 47 -4.41 8.90 7.29
CA ASN A 47 -4.09 9.85 6.24
C ASN A 47 -2.75 10.53 6.55
N ALA A 48 -1.87 10.57 5.57
CA ALA A 48 -0.60 11.28 5.64
C ALA A 48 -0.27 11.84 4.25
N TYR A 49 -1.00 12.89 3.84
CA TYR A 49 -0.83 13.54 2.53
C TYR A 49 0.60 14.04 2.24
N TRP A 50 1.38 14.29 3.28
CA TRP A 50 2.70 14.93 3.23
C TRP A 50 3.87 13.98 2.98
N LEU A 51 3.65 12.66 2.91
CA LEU A 51 4.74 11.66 2.90
C LEU A 51 5.70 11.87 1.73
N MET A 52 5.19 12.08 0.51
CA MET A 52 6.01 12.34 -0.68
C MET A 52 6.87 13.60 -0.51
N TYR A 53 6.26 14.70 -0.06
CA TYR A 53 6.95 15.97 0.15
C TYR A 53 8.10 15.82 1.14
N VAL A 54 7.86 15.17 2.29
CA VAL A 54 8.90 14.94 3.29
C VAL A 54 9.98 13.98 2.77
N ALA A 55 9.61 12.92 2.05
CA ALA A 55 10.55 11.95 1.48
C ALA A 55 11.45 12.53 0.37
N SER A 56 11.01 13.60 -0.29
CA SER A 56 11.75 14.32 -1.32
C SER A 56 13.00 15.04 -0.80
N ASP A 57 13.12 15.20 0.53
CA ASP A 57 14.37 15.60 1.19
C ASP A 57 14.98 14.35 1.84
N PRO A 58 16.12 13.84 1.33
CA PRO A 58 16.79 12.68 1.90
C PRO A 58 17.09 12.79 3.39
N SER A 59 17.32 14.00 3.91
CA SER A 59 17.58 14.23 5.34
C SER A 59 16.36 14.01 6.24
N GLN A 60 15.16 13.97 5.65
CA GLN A 60 13.88 13.85 6.36
C GLN A 60 13.22 12.48 6.19
N ARG A 61 13.79 11.59 5.36
CA ARG A 61 13.24 10.25 5.09
C ARG A 61 13.04 9.39 6.33
N ASN A 62 13.86 9.60 7.36
CA ASN A 62 13.69 8.96 8.67
C ASN A 62 12.31 9.23 9.29
N LYS A 63 11.71 10.41 9.07
CA LYS A 63 10.36 10.72 9.56
C LYS A 63 9.31 9.81 8.93
N VAL A 64 9.42 9.56 7.63
CA VAL A 64 8.53 8.64 6.90
C VAL A 64 8.70 7.21 7.43
N SER A 65 9.95 6.76 7.62
CA SER A 65 10.25 5.46 8.24
C SER A 65 9.63 5.34 9.64
N SER A 66 9.81 6.35 10.49
CA SER A 66 9.24 6.36 11.84
C SER A 66 7.72 6.36 11.83
N THR A 67 7.08 7.12 10.93
CA THR A 67 5.61 7.11 10.79
C THR A 67 5.09 5.72 10.42
N PHE A 68 5.72 5.05 9.45
CA PHE A 68 5.31 3.68 9.09
C PHE A 68 5.59 2.67 10.18
N GLN A 69 6.71 2.80 10.90
CA GLN A 69 7.02 1.97 12.05
C GLN A 69 5.95 2.12 13.15
N GLU A 70 5.62 3.34 13.53
CA GLU A 70 4.60 3.61 14.54
C GLU A 70 3.22 3.12 14.09
N ALA A 71 2.84 3.34 12.83
CA ALA A 71 1.60 2.83 12.27
C ALA A 71 1.52 1.30 12.37
N SER A 72 2.59 0.60 11.98
CA SER A 72 2.68 -0.86 12.08
C SER A 72 2.62 -1.34 13.54
N ASN A 73 3.28 -0.66 14.48
CA ASN A 73 3.26 -1.00 15.90
C ASN A 73 1.86 -0.87 16.51
N HIS A 74 1.02 0.01 15.96
CA HIS A 74 -0.37 0.21 16.39
C HIS A 74 -1.39 -0.60 15.56
N GLY A 75 -0.93 -1.51 14.70
CA GLY A 75 -1.81 -2.38 13.90
C GLY A 75 -2.55 -1.67 12.76
N LEU A 76 -2.05 -0.51 12.31
CA LEU A 76 -2.51 0.13 11.08
C LEU A 76 -1.86 -0.57 9.88
N ASN A 77 -2.63 -0.77 8.81
CA ASN A 77 -2.23 -1.55 7.65
C ASN A 77 -2.47 -0.86 6.30
N ILE A 78 -3.02 0.36 6.30
CA ILE A 78 -3.20 1.18 5.09
C ILE A 78 -2.86 2.65 5.35
N ALA A 79 -2.16 3.27 4.41
CA ALA A 79 -1.87 4.70 4.41
C ALA A 79 -2.49 5.37 3.18
N ILE A 80 -3.15 6.50 3.37
CA ILE A 80 -3.67 7.34 2.28
C ILE A 80 -2.73 8.54 2.15
N THR A 81 -2.13 8.74 0.98
CA THR A 81 -1.22 9.86 0.69
C THR A 81 -1.53 10.50 -0.65
N TRP A 82 -1.06 11.72 -0.84
CA TRP A 82 -1.07 12.36 -2.16
C TRP A 82 0.08 11.82 -3.01
N ALA A 83 -0.24 11.58 -4.27
CA ALA A 83 0.68 11.29 -5.37
C ALA A 83 0.55 12.35 -6.47
N PHE A 84 0.21 13.58 -6.06
CA PHE A 84 0.11 14.76 -6.91
C PHE A 84 0.62 15.97 -6.13
N SER A 85 1.02 17.01 -6.85
CA SER A 85 1.31 18.35 -6.35
C SER A 85 1.62 19.21 -7.57
N ASP A 86 0.66 20.04 -7.97
CA ASP A 86 0.70 20.79 -9.21
C ASP A 86 0.92 22.27 -8.88
N GLY A 87 2.17 22.74 -9.02
CA GLY A 87 2.60 24.10 -8.62
C GLY A 87 3.10 24.23 -7.17
N GLY A 88 3.38 25.48 -6.76
CA GLY A 88 3.94 25.80 -5.43
C GLY A 88 5.48 25.72 -5.36
N TYR A 89 6.02 25.67 -4.13
CA TYR A 89 7.47 25.73 -3.87
C TYR A 89 8.24 24.48 -4.33
N LYS A 90 7.63 23.29 -4.18
CA LYS A 90 8.24 22.01 -4.55
C LYS A 90 7.20 21.06 -5.18
N PRO A 91 6.69 21.39 -6.38
CA PRO A 91 5.68 20.59 -7.07
C PRO A 91 6.22 19.21 -7.44
N LEU A 92 5.34 18.21 -7.48
CA LEU A 92 5.61 16.97 -8.21
C LEU A 92 5.57 17.23 -9.72
N GLN A 93 4.54 17.91 -10.21
CA GLN A 93 4.39 18.31 -11.61
C GLN A 93 4.44 19.84 -11.72
N TYR A 94 5.51 20.38 -12.28
CA TYR A 94 5.69 21.84 -12.42
C TYR A 94 5.11 22.40 -13.74
N SER A 95 4.89 21.53 -14.72
CA SER A 95 4.14 21.83 -15.94
C SER A 95 3.55 20.54 -16.50
N PRO A 96 2.50 20.59 -17.34
CA PRO A 96 1.87 19.38 -17.88
C PRO A 96 2.90 18.40 -18.48
N GLY A 97 2.96 17.20 -17.89
CA GLY A 97 3.88 16.13 -18.32
C GLY A 97 5.34 16.32 -17.91
N SER A 98 5.69 17.34 -17.12
CA SER A 98 7.05 17.59 -16.64
C SER A 98 7.11 17.53 -15.11
N TYR A 99 7.98 16.66 -14.60
CA TYR A 99 8.00 16.26 -13.20
C TYR A 99 9.30 16.59 -12.49
N ASN A 100 9.20 16.91 -11.21
CA ASN A 100 10.34 17.06 -10.31
C ASN A 100 10.81 15.69 -9.83
N GLU A 101 12.01 15.29 -10.27
CA GLU A 101 12.59 13.98 -9.99
C GLU A 101 12.79 13.74 -8.48
N ASP A 102 13.17 14.75 -7.70
CA ASP A 102 13.36 14.58 -6.25
C ASP A 102 12.04 14.25 -5.54
N MET A 103 10.94 14.86 -5.99
CA MET A 103 9.58 14.56 -5.49
C MET A 103 9.15 13.16 -5.89
N PHE A 104 9.43 12.78 -7.14
CA PHE A 104 9.10 11.45 -7.67
C PHE A 104 9.85 10.34 -6.92
N GLN A 105 11.16 10.49 -6.71
CA GLN A 105 11.97 9.59 -5.89
C GLN A 105 11.55 9.59 -4.41
N GLY A 106 11.00 10.71 -3.93
CA GLY A 106 10.33 10.78 -2.64
C GLY A 106 9.14 9.82 -2.58
N LEU A 107 8.28 9.82 -3.60
CA LEU A 107 7.16 8.89 -3.69
C LEU A 107 7.63 7.43 -3.80
N ASP A 108 8.68 7.16 -4.58
CA ASP A 108 9.29 5.81 -4.66
C ASP A 108 9.74 5.32 -3.28
N PHE A 109 10.40 6.18 -2.51
CA PHE A 109 10.81 5.88 -1.14
C PHE A 109 9.61 5.56 -0.25
N VAL A 110 8.53 6.36 -0.33
CA VAL A 110 7.30 6.11 0.44
C VAL A 110 6.72 4.74 0.16
N ILE A 111 6.62 4.34 -1.11
CA ILE A 111 6.07 3.03 -1.52
C ILE A 111 6.97 1.89 -1.03
N ALA A 112 8.29 2.01 -1.23
CA ALA A 112 9.25 0.99 -0.80
C ALA A 112 9.23 0.81 0.73
N GLU A 113 9.15 1.92 1.46
CA GLU A 113 9.16 1.91 2.91
C GLU A 113 7.84 1.39 3.49
N ALA A 114 6.70 1.74 2.89
CA ALA A 114 5.40 1.17 3.24
C ALA A 114 5.42 -0.36 3.11
N ARG A 115 5.98 -0.90 2.01
CA ARG A 115 6.17 -2.34 1.82
C ARG A 115 7.02 -2.94 2.95
N ARG A 116 8.10 -2.28 3.34
CA ARG A 116 8.99 -2.76 4.41
C ARG A 116 8.28 -2.93 5.75
N TYR A 117 7.28 -2.09 6.03
CA TYR A 117 6.46 -2.14 7.25
C TYR A 117 5.11 -2.84 7.06
N GLY A 118 4.88 -3.50 5.91
CA GLY A 118 3.64 -4.25 5.66
C GLY A 118 2.39 -3.38 5.48
N ILE A 119 2.56 -2.10 5.14
CA ILE A 119 1.48 -1.13 4.95
C ILE A 119 1.13 -1.03 3.46
N LYS A 120 -0.16 -1.16 3.13
CA LYS A 120 -0.68 -0.88 1.79
C LYS A 120 -0.89 0.62 1.60
N VAL A 121 -0.82 1.10 0.37
CA VAL A 121 -0.91 2.55 0.09
C VAL A 121 -2.07 2.82 -0.87
N VAL A 122 -2.90 3.80 -0.52
CA VAL A 122 -3.86 4.42 -1.44
C VAL A 122 -3.26 5.73 -1.92
N LEU A 123 -3.03 5.80 -3.23
CA LEU A 123 -2.48 6.97 -3.90
C LEU A 123 -3.62 7.82 -4.44
N SER A 124 -3.88 8.96 -3.80
CA SER A 124 -4.76 9.99 -4.36
C SER A 124 -4.00 10.72 -5.47
N LEU A 125 -4.60 10.83 -6.65
CA LEU A 125 -3.97 11.38 -7.86
C LEU A 125 -4.35 12.84 -8.14
N ASN A 126 -5.32 13.35 -7.40
CA ASN A 126 -5.80 14.73 -7.48
C ASN A 126 -6.57 15.06 -6.21
N TYR A 127 -6.79 16.36 -5.99
CA TYR A 127 -7.70 16.85 -4.96
C TYR A 127 -8.63 17.90 -5.54
N GLU A 128 -9.92 17.68 -5.37
CA GLU A 128 -10.97 18.59 -5.82
C GLU A 128 -11.64 19.22 -4.59
N LEU A 129 -10.98 20.22 -4.02
CA LEU A 129 -11.67 21.25 -3.24
C LEU A 129 -11.42 22.62 -3.87
N PRO A 130 -12.41 23.52 -3.84
CA PRO A 130 -12.21 24.90 -4.27
C PRO A 130 -11.15 25.57 -3.38
N ASP A 131 -10.00 25.89 -3.96
CA ASP A 131 -8.96 26.91 -3.64
C ASP A 131 -8.74 27.41 -2.19
N CYS A 132 -9.17 26.69 -1.15
CA CYS A 132 -9.24 27.23 0.22
C CYS A 132 -8.16 26.73 1.18
N PHE A 133 -7.17 25.95 0.73
CA PHE A 133 -6.08 25.49 1.60
C PHE A 133 -4.73 25.53 0.90
N GLU A 134 -4.31 26.74 0.50
CA GLU A 134 -2.88 27.07 0.54
C GLU A 134 -2.59 27.66 1.92
N LEU A 135 -1.92 26.87 2.79
CA LEU A 135 -1.11 27.38 3.90
C LEU A 135 0.36 27.25 3.52
#